data_AF-A0AAE6YHG7-F1
#
_entry.id   AF-A0AAE6YHG7-F1
#
_cell.length_a   1.000
_cell.length_b   1.000
_cell.length_c   1.000
_cell.angle_alpha   90.00
_cell.angle_beta   90.00
_cell.angle_gamma   90.00
#
_symmetry.space_group_name_H-M   'P 1'
#
loop_
_entity.id
_entity.type
_entity.pdbx_description
1 polymer ?
#
loop_
_entity_poly.entity_id
_entity_poly.type
_entity_poly.pdbx_seq_one_letter_code
_entity_poly.pdbx_strand_id
1 'polypeptide(L)'
;MFTGAAALLGVTAGPAQAAEVSYATKCVPPSGVGLPDVDGTTKVEITAPATAKVGDTVDVVWKFTQAASKNPDIIDLPANSVQPSGTLKAAGAQSAAVAMSGPRQNPAIPKGAAMVLSDMKGTLKLTTAGQVTLTPDAYVVNALSTDTKCAPTEAVQPAATINVTAGEGSSEPPSSSPSPSPSQSPSPSTSTSPSASPSQSPSPSGDAPTDFTGKVVDVPYTCQSPIGEKKATSPVQINAKRNGGSYDLTVQFKKSVMDSPVAIPADSVKPSMRIVLGGSDQGSVTVTGPTNASPIAQGAPIEIPDLTGTYKPGATGESTLSPGVLIVEALGTTTTCTPDSTSVSLTLDTEEQASGASGGSASGSSSGSASGGVSGSGSTSTGGGLAETGAGDHGTLKALGLVAGTAVLLGAAVFTFLPGRRWLR
;
A
#
# COMPACT_ATOMS: atom_id res chain seq x y z
N MET A 1 21.97 -19.89 59.78
CA MET A 1 21.98 -20.65 58.51
C MET A 1 20.62 -20.46 57.85
N PHE A 2 20.50 -19.50 56.94
CA PHE A 2 19.31 -19.30 56.12
C PHE A 2 19.64 -19.79 54.72
N THR A 3 19.06 -20.92 54.32
CA THR A 3 19.13 -21.48 52.96
C THR A 3 18.08 -20.82 52.09
N GLY A 4 18.52 -20.25 50.97
CA GLY A 4 17.75 -19.39 50.09
C GLY A 4 16.77 -20.13 49.17
N ALA A 5 15.69 -19.43 48.85
CA ALA A 5 14.82 -19.72 47.72
C ALA A 5 15.26 -18.82 46.54
N ALA A 6 15.75 -19.45 45.47
CA ALA A 6 15.96 -18.78 44.20
C ALA A 6 14.59 -18.54 43.55
N ALA A 7 14.12 -17.30 43.59
CA ALA A 7 12.97 -16.86 42.82
C ALA A 7 13.36 -16.70 41.35
N LEU A 8 12.79 -17.53 40.48
CA LEU A 8 12.79 -17.36 39.04
C LEU A 8 12.07 -16.04 38.70
N LEU A 9 12.84 -15.01 38.33
CA LEU A 9 12.30 -13.79 37.74
C LEU A 9 11.85 -14.10 36.31
N GLY A 10 10.54 -14.34 36.14
CA GLY A 10 9.92 -14.31 34.83
C GLY A 10 10.04 -12.91 34.24
N VAL A 11 10.74 -12.79 33.11
CA VAL A 11 10.77 -11.56 32.31
C VAL A 11 9.39 -11.40 31.68
N THR A 12 8.50 -10.67 32.33
CA THR A 12 7.33 -10.12 31.66
C THR A 12 7.84 -9.03 30.71
N ALA A 13 7.83 -9.30 29.41
CA ALA A 13 8.12 -8.30 28.39
C ALA A 13 7.02 -7.23 28.44
N GLY A 14 7.23 -6.20 29.26
CA GLY A 14 6.33 -5.04 29.31
C GLY A 14 6.28 -4.34 27.95
N PRO A 15 5.17 -3.69 27.60
CA PRO A 15 5.09 -2.89 26.37
C PRO A 15 6.19 -1.81 26.40
N ALA A 16 6.86 -1.60 25.27
CA ALA A 16 7.72 -0.43 25.14
C ALA A 16 6.81 0.79 25.25
N GLN A 17 7.14 1.70 26.18
CA GLN A 17 6.35 2.92 26.41
C GLN A 17 6.26 3.71 25.10
N ALA A 18 5.03 3.89 24.62
CA ALA A 18 4.69 4.71 23.47
C ALA A 18 5.03 6.17 23.78
N ALA A 19 6.08 6.71 23.15
CA ALA A 19 6.32 8.14 23.20
C ALA A 19 5.27 8.83 22.31
N GLU A 20 4.56 9.83 22.84
CA GLU A 20 3.71 10.67 22.00
C GLU A 20 4.60 11.37 20.96
N VAL A 21 4.28 11.19 19.69
CA VAL A 21 4.94 11.90 18.59
C VAL A 21 3.99 12.94 18.04
N SER A 22 4.50 14.16 17.92
CA SER A 22 3.80 15.31 17.37
C SER A 22 4.48 15.71 16.06
N TYR A 23 3.71 15.90 15.00
CA TYR A 23 4.23 16.31 13.69
C TYR A 23 3.25 17.19 12.92
N ALA A 24 3.80 18.05 12.05
CA ALA A 24 3.05 18.86 11.11
C ALA A 24 2.41 17.99 10.02
N THR A 25 1.13 18.23 9.76
CA THR A 25 0.31 17.42 8.85
C THR A 25 -0.54 18.33 7.99
N LYS A 26 -0.57 18.03 6.69
CA LYS A 26 -1.49 18.64 5.75
C LYS A 26 -2.60 17.67 5.39
N CYS A 27 -3.84 18.09 5.61
CA CYS A 27 -5.07 17.35 5.31
C CYS A 27 -5.77 17.98 4.10
N VAL A 28 -5.97 17.19 3.05
CA VAL A 28 -6.58 17.59 1.78
C VAL A 28 -7.96 16.94 1.69
N PRO A 29 -9.05 17.71 1.78
CA PRO A 29 -10.40 17.23 1.50
C PRO A 29 -10.54 16.75 0.05
N PRO A 30 -11.52 15.91 -0.28
CA PRO A 30 -11.68 15.43 -1.65
C PRO A 30 -12.12 16.57 -2.57
N SER A 31 -11.62 16.54 -3.80
CA SER A 31 -11.97 17.51 -4.83
C SER A 31 -13.48 17.54 -5.06
N GLY A 32 -14.09 18.73 -5.00
CA GLY A 32 -15.52 18.93 -5.26
C GLY A 32 -16.36 19.28 -4.03
N VAL A 33 -15.83 19.13 -2.81
CA VAL A 33 -16.56 19.53 -1.57
C VAL A 33 -16.42 21.02 -1.23
N GLY A 34 -15.59 21.76 -1.97
CA GLY A 34 -15.40 23.20 -1.77
C GLY A 34 -14.69 23.59 -0.47
N LEU A 35 -14.03 22.63 0.20
CA LEU A 35 -13.25 22.89 1.41
C LEU A 35 -11.78 23.13 1.08
N PRO A 36 -11.12 24.09 1.74
CA PRO A 36 -9.69 24.32 1.57
C PRO A 36 -8.86 23.21 2.23
N ASP A 37 -7.60 23.09 1.82
CA ASP A 37 -6.60 22.30 2.53
C ASP A 37 -6.44 22.80 3.97
N VAL A 38 -6.16 21.88 4.88
CA VAL A 38 -5.98 22.14 6.31
C VAL A 38 -4.56 21.77 6.72
N ASP A 39 -3.78 22.75 7.14
CA ASP A 39 -2.50 22.52 7.82
C ASP A 39 -2.73 22.49 9.34
N GLY A 40 -2.23 21.46 10.00
CA GLY A 40 -2.40 21.27 11.43
C GLY A 40 -1.31 20.41 12.05
N THR A 41 -1.50 20.05 13.32
CA THR A 41 -0.55 19.19 14.05
C THR A 41 -1.24 17.91 14.47
N THR A 42 -0.69 16.78 14.05
CA THR A 42 -1.13 15.46 14.47
C THR A 42 -0.29 15.00 15.66
N LYS A 43 -0.94 14.47 16.70
CA LYS A 43 -0.29 13.87 17.86
C LYS A 43 -0.81 12.46 18.08
N VAL A 44 0.10 11.52 18.23
CA VAL A 44 -0.22 10.09 18.25
C VAL A 44 0.68 9.32 19.22
N GLU A 45 0.14 8.24 19.76
CA GLU A 45 0.86 7.24 20.55
C GLU A 45 0.86 5.91 19.77
N ILE A 46 2.03 5.34 19.52
CA ILE A 46 2.15 4.02 18.88
C ILE A 46 2.53 2.98 19.93
N THR A 47 1.69 1.96 20.11
CA THR A 47 1.94 0.85 21.04
C THR A 47 2.28 -0.42 20.26
N ALA A 48 3.39 -1.05 20.62
CA ALA A 48 3.88 -2.31 20.07
C ALA A 48 4.68 -3.07 21.15
N PRO A 49 4.89 -4.38 21.03
CA PRO A 49 5.73 -5.12 21.97
C PRO A 49 7.19 -4.62 21.91
N ALA A 50 7.84 -4.50 23.07
CA ALA A 50 9.23 -4.07 23.16
C ALA A 50 10.20 -5.06 22.51
N THR A 51 9.88 -6.35 22.61
CA THR A 51 10.68 -7.47 22.12
C THR A 51 9.79 -8.48 21.41
N ALA A 52 10.33 -9.11 20.38
CA ALA A 52 9.68 -10.20 19.65
C ALA A 52 10.74 -11.09 18.98
N LYS A 53 10.34 -12.23 18.41
CA LYS A 53 11.21 -13.14 17.68
C LYS A 53 10.98 -13.05 16.18
N VAL A 54 11.99 -13.40 15.39
CA VAL A 54 11.81 -13.64 13.96
C VAL A 54 10.77 -14.75 13.77
N GLY A 55 9.75 -14.48 12.96
CA GLY A 55 8.59 -15.33 12.73
C GLY A 55 7.32 -14.83 13.42
N ASP A 56 7.43 -14.01 14.46
CA ASP A 56 6.27 -13.50 15.19
C ASP A 56 5.45 -12.53 14.34
N THR A 57 4.14 -12.55 14.54
CA THR A 57 3.22 -11.50 14.05
C THR A 57 2.77 -10.68 15.25
N VAL A 58 3.10 -9.40 15.26
CA VAL A 58 2.81 -8.49 16.36
C VAL A 58 1.68 -7.53 16.01
N ASP A 59 0.82 -7.27 16.98
CA ASP A 59 -0.20 -6.23 16.88
C ASP A 59 0.40 -4.87 17.20
N VAL A 60 0.06 -3.89 16.37
CA VAL A 60 0.44 -2.49 16.56
C VAL A 60 -0.83 -1.66 16.69
N VAL A 61 -0.84 -0.78 17.68
CA VAL A 61 -1.94 0.16 17.92
C VAL A 61 -1.45 1.58 17.69
N TRP A 62 -2.21 2.34 16.92
CA TRP A 62 -2.01 3.77 16.72
C TRP A 62 -3.19 4.51 17.34
N LYS A 63 -2.90 5.28 18.38
CA LYS A 63 -3.88 6.09 19.10
C LYS A 63 -3.69 7.56 18.78
N PHE A 64 -4.76 8.24 18.38
CA PHE A 64 -4.74 9.68 18.18
C PHE A 64 -4.98 10.40 19.51
N THR A 65 -4.05 11.25 19.93
CA THR A 65 -4.28 12.20 21.02
C THR A 65 -4.73 13.56 20.48
N GLN A 66 -4.35 13.88 19.24
CA GLN A 66 -4.84 15.04 18.51
C GLN A 66 -4.83 14.78 16.99
N ALA A 67 -5.95 15.02 16.32
CA ALA A 67 -6.00 15.06 14.86
C ALA A 67 -5.60 16.46 14.35
N ALA A 68 -4.93 16.53 13.19
CA ALA A 68 -4.57 17.81 12.58
C ALA A 68 -5.78 18.61 12.09
N SER A 69 -6.85 17.94 11.65
CA SER A 69 -8.07 18.57 11.16
C SER A 69 -9.12 18.74 12.25
N LYS A 70 -10.01 19.72 12.04
CA LYS A 70 -11.25 19.91 12.79
C LYS A 70 -12.45 19.56 11.91
N ASN A 71 -13.62 19.36 12.52
CA ASN A 71 -14.85 19.30 11.74
C ASN A 71 -15.09 20.65 11.05
N PRO A 72 -15.30 20.72 9.72
CA PRO A 72 -15.66 21.98 9.07
C PRO A 72 -16.95 22.58 9.65
N ASP A 73 -17.09 23.91 9.52
CA ASP A 73 -18.23 24.68 10.04
C ASP A 73 -19.53 24.56 9.22
N ILE A 74 -19.77 23.40 8.60
CA ILE A 74 -20.88 23.17 7.66
C ILE A 74 -21.98 22.31 8.29
N ILE A 75 -21.60 21.14 8.83
CA ILE A 75 -22.53 20.17 9.41
C ILE A 75 -21.95 19.55 10.68
N ASP A 76 -22.84 19.10 11.57
CA ASP A 76 -22.45 18.23 12.67
C ASP A 76 -22.22 16.81 12.14
N LEU A 77 -21.10 16.19 12.51
CA LEU A 77 -20.86 14.79 12.18
C LEU A 77 -21.57 13.92 13.22
N PRO A 78 -22.46 13.00 12.79
CA PRO A 78 -23.13 12.12 13.74
C PRO A 78 -22.14 11.16 14.40
N ALA A 79 -22.55 10.56 15.51
CA ALA A 79 -21.77 9.48 16.12
C ALA A 79 -21.57 8.33 15.12
N ASN A 80 -20.42 7.66 15.19
CA ASN A 80 -20.06 6.53 14.33
C ASN A 80 -20.13 6.85 12.82
N SER A 81 -19.73 8.05 12.44
CA SER A 81 -19.70 8.51 11.04
C SER A 81 -18.28 8.72 10.50
N VAL A 82 -17.28 8.65 11.37
CA VAL A 82 -15.87 8.89 11.08
C VAL A 82 -15.08 7.61 11.27
N GLN A 83 -14.29 7.23 10.26
CA GLN A 83 -13.42 6.07 10.28
C GLN A 83 -12.00 6.48 9.88
N PRO A 84 -11.02 6.32 10.76
CA PRO A 84 -9.61 6.53 10.41
C PRO A 84 -9.01 5.27 9.80
N SER A 85 -8.14 5.46 8.82
CA SER A 85 -7.22 4.45 8.29
C SER A 85 -5.88 5.10 8.00
N GLY A 86 -4.79 4.34 7.91
CA GLY A 86 -3.49 4.94 7.63
C GLY A 86 -2.39 3.92 7.41
N THR A 87 -1.18 4.44 7.25
CA THR A 87 0.03 3.65 7.05
C THR A 87 1.03 3.96 8.15
N LEU A 88 1.60 2.92 8.75
CA LEU A 88 2.71 3.03 9.70
C LEU A 88 3.95 2.43 9.06
N LYS A 89 5.05 3.19 9.00
CA LYS A 89 6.31 2.75 8.41
C LYS A 89 7.15 1.99 9.44
N ALA A 90 7.42 0.72 9.17
CA ALA A 90 8.46 -0.04 9.84
C ALA A 90 9.79 0.14 9.08
N ALA A 91 10.89 0.42 9.80
CA ALA A 91 12.23 0.59 9.23
C ALA A 91 13.31 -0.01 10.16
N GLY A 92 14.55 -0.06 9.71
CA GLY A 92 15.68 -0.63 10.45
C GLY A 92 16.06 -2.02 9.97
N ALA A 93 15.99 -3.02 10.85
CA ALA A 93 16.32 -4.42 10.51
C ALA A 93 15.42 -5.01 9.43
N GLN A 94 14.19 -4.51 9.30
CA GLN A 94 13.30 -4.78 8.17
C GLN A 94 12.52 -3.51 7.83
N SER A 95 12.05 -3.42 6.58
CA SER A 95 11.22 -2.31 6.12
C SER A 95 9.86 -2.82 5.66
N ALA A 96 8.78 -2.20 6.15
CA ALA A 96 7.42 -2.55 5.75
C ALA A 96 6.48 -1.34 5.90
N ALA A 97 5.45 -1.28 5.05
CA ALA A 97 4.32 -0.38 5.23
C ALA A 97 3.19 -1.16 5.91
N VAL A 98 2.92 -0.87 7.18
CA VAL A 98 1.88 -1.52 7.97
C VAL A 98 0.58 -0.78 7.74
N ALA A 99 -0.40 -1.45 7.14
CA ALA A 99 -1.74 -0.92 6.99
C ALA A 99 -2.43 -0.87 8.36
N MET A 100 -3.00 0.28 8.69
CA MET A 100 -3.70 0.55 9.94
C MET A 100 -5.16 0.86 9.64
N SER A 101 -6.08 0.28 10.41
CA SER A 101 -7.51 0.60 10.31
C SER A 101 -8.12 0.74 11.69
N GLY A 102 -8.89 1.81 11.90
CA GLY A 102 -9.75 1.98 13.06
C GLY A 102 -11.20 1.61 12.75
N PRO A 103 -12.00 1.28 13.78
CA PRO A 103 -13.43 1.11 13.62
C PRO A 103 -14.09 2.46 13.34
N ARG A 104 -15.24 2.46 12.65
CA ARG A 104 -16.06 3.67 12.48
C ARG A 104 -16.79 3.99 13.79
N GLN A 105 -16.06 4.59 14.73
CA GLN A 105 -16.52 4.87 16.08
C GLN A 105 -16.01 6.25 16.51
N ASN A 106 -16.94 7.14 16.76
CA ASN A 106 -16.68 8.49 17.24
C ASN A 106 -17.93 9.00 17.96
N PRO A 107 -17.81 9.87 18.97
CA PRO A 107 -18.94 10.63 19.48
C PRO A 107 -19.49 11.56 18.37
N ALA A 108 -20.69 12.11 18.55
CA ALA A 108 -21.13 13.20 17.69
C ALA A 108 -20.13 14.37 17.77
N ILE A 109 -19.75 14.93 16.62
CA ILE A 109 -18.72 15.97 16.52
C ILE A 109 -19.41 17.23 15.99
N PRO A 110 -19.65 18.24 16.84
CA PRO A 110 -20.24 19.49 16.39
C PRO A 110 -19.40 20.17 15.31
N LYS A 111 -20.03 20.99 14.48
CA LYS A 111 -19.33 21.86 13.53
C LYS A 111 -18.24 22.69 14.21
N GLY A 112 -17.06 22.77 13.60
CA GLY A 112 -15.91 23.49 14.14
C GLY A 112 -15.16 22.78 15.29
N ALA A 113 -15.70 21.67 15.82
CA ALA A 113 -15.09 20.97 16.94
C ALA A 113 -13.84 20.18 16.52
N ALA A 114 -13.00 19.85 17.51
CA ALA A 114 -11.85 18.99 17.31
C ALA A 114 -12.29 17.61 16.80
N MET A 115 -11.54 17.06 15.85
CA MET A 115 -11.86 15.75 15.30
C MET A 115 -11.45 14.64 16.28
N VAL A 116 -12.38 13.73 16.54
CA VAL A 116 -12.17 12.58 17.43
C VAL A 116 -12.08 11.33 16.57
N LEU A 117 -10.90 10.72 16.52
CA LEU A 117 -10.60 9.52 15.74
C LEU A 117 -10.43 8.32 16.67
N SER A 118 -10.96 7.18 16.26
CA SER A 118 -10.74 5.91 16.96
C SER A 118 -9.30 5.41 16.80
N ASP A 119 -8.88 4.54 17.71
CA ASP A 119 -7.58 3.88 17.60
C ASP A 119 -7.54 2.97 16.37
N MET A 120 -6.45 3.05 15.62
CA MET A 120 -6.20 2.16 14.49
C MET A 120 -5.36 0.96 14.94
N LYS A 121 -5.63 -0.19 14.34
CA LYS A 121 -4.84 -1.41 14.55
C LYS A 121 -4.27 -1.90 13.23
N GLY A 122 -3.09 -2.49 13.30
CA GLY A 122 -2.44 -3.19 12.20
C GLY A 122 -1.58 -4.32 12.72
N THR A 123 -1.20 -5.24 11.83
CA THR A 123 -0.36 -6.40 12.17
C THR A 123 0.95 -6.31 11.39
N LEU A 124 2.05 -6.64 12.07
CA LEU A 124 3.39 -6.65 11.48
C LEU A 124 4.04 -8.02 11.71
N LYS A 125 4.36 -8.73 10.62
CA LYS A 125 5.17 -9.96 10.70
C LYS A 125 6.64 -9.60 10.72
N LEU A 126 7.37 -10.14 11.69
CA LEU A 126 8.79 -9.85 11.88
C LEU A 126 9.63 -10.92 11.19
N THR A 127 10.42 -10.52 10.20
CA THR A 127 11.17 -11.45 9.34
C THR A 127 12.69 -11.39 9.52
N THR A 128 13.21 -10.31 10.11
CA THR A 128 14.65 -10.10 10.28
C THR A 128 14.96 -9.72 11.72
N ALA A 129 15.99 -10.35 12.29
CA ALA A 129 16.47 -10.03 13.62
C ALA A 129 17.16 -8.66 13.62
N GLY A 130 17.00 -7.91 14.71
CA GLY A 130 17.52 -6.57 14.88
C GLY A 130 16.43 -5.57 15.29
N GLN A 131 16.79 -4.30 15.32
CA GLN A 131 15.89 -3.24 15.75
C GLN A 131 14.96 -2.79 14.63
N VAL A 132 13.65 -2.78 14.88
CA VAL A 132 12.63 -2.26 13.96
C VAL A 132 11.98 -1.03 14.57
N THR A 133 12.07 0.11 13.90
CA THR A 133 11.43 1.36 14.31
C THR A 133 10.10 1.55 13.60
N LEU A 134 9.11 2.05 14.32
CA LEU A 134 7.76 2.30 13.82
C LEU A 134 7.50 3.81 13.77
N THR A 135 7.21 4.33 12.58
CA THR A 135 7.05 5.76 12.33
C THR A 135 5.68 6.04 11.70
N PRO A 136 4.86 6.93 12.30
CA PRO A 136 3.60 7.39 11.71
C PRO A 136 3.81 7.98 10.31
N ASP A 137 2.88 7.70 9.39
CA ASP A 137 2.89 8.25 8.03
C ASP A 137 1.50 8.78 7.63
N ALA A 138 1.17 8.78 6.34
CA ALA A 138 -0.11 9.28 5.86
C ALA A 138 -1.30 8.48 6.42
N TYR A 139 -2.39 9.20 6.70
CA TYR A 139 -3.66 8.64 7.17
C TYR A 139 -4.83 9.30 6.45
N VAL A 140 -5.96 8.61 6.41
CA VAL A 140 -7.21 9.05 5.79
C VAL A 140 -8.29 9.08 6.85
N VAL A 141 -9.01 10.20 6.89
CA VAL A 141 -10.24 10.34 7.69
C VAL A 141 -11.41 10.22 6.73
N ASN A 142 -12.10 9.09 6.78
CA ASN A 142 -13.36 8.90 6.05
C ASN A 142 -14.51 9.38 6.93
N ALA A 143 -15.19 10.47 6.53
CA ALA A 143 -16.36 10.98 7.21
C ALA A 143 -17.53 11.03 6.23
N LEU A 144 -18.66 10.38 6.56
CA LEU A 144 -19.85 10.34 5.68
C LEU A 144 -19.50 9.93 4.22
N SER A 145 -18.68 8.88 4.07
CA SER A 145 -18.21 8.36 2.77
C SER A 145 -17.30 9.32 1.98
N THR A 146 -16.77 10.35 2.63
CA THR A 146 -15.90 11.37 2.04
C THR A 146 -14.51 11.29 2.65
N ASP A 147 -13.48 11.17 1.82
CA ASP A 147 -12.10 10.95 2.27
C ASP A 147 -11.29 12.24 2.36
N THR A 148 -10.85 12.59 3.57
CA THR A 148 -9.83 13.62 3.78
C THR A 148 -8.47 12.94 3.94
N LYS A 149 -7.54 13.21 3.02
CA LYS A 149 -6.20 12.61 3.03
C LYS A 149 -5.24 13.49 3.81
N CYS A 150 -4.65 12.96 4.87
CA CYS A 150 -3.71 13.66 5.73
C CYS A 150 -2.30 13.05 5.57
N ALA A 151 -1.31 13.89 5.30
CA ALA A 151 0.08 13.47 5.16
C ALA A 151 1.01 14.38 5.99
N PRO A 152 2.06 13.82 6.62
CA PRO A 152 3.09 14.63 7.26
C PRO A 152 3.74 15.58 6.24
N THR A 153 4.00 16.81 6.67
CA THR A 153 4.73 17.82 5.87
C THR A 153 6.20 17.97 6.31
N GLU A 154 6.61 17.18 7.30
CA GLU A 154 7.97 17.13 7.83
C GLU A 154 8.41 15.68 8.08
N ALA A 155 9.70 15.50 8.40
CA ALA A 155 10.23 14.21 8.81
C ALA A 155 9.71 13.83 10.21
N VAL A 156 8.90 12.77 10.26
CA VAL A 156 8.31 12.27 11.51
C VAL A 156 9.33 11.42 12.27
N GLN A 157 9.42 11.64 13.58
CA GLN A 157 10.28 10.83 14.46
C GLN A 157 9.68 9.43 14.70
N PRO A 158 10.52 8.39 14.88
CA PRO A 158 10.05 7.08 15.31
C PRO A 158 9.26 7.15 16.63
N ALA A 159 8.09 6.52 16.65
CA ALA A 159 7.17 6.54 17.79
C ALA A 159 7.30 5.29 18.69
N ALA A 160 7.71 4.16 18.11
CA ALA A 160 7.97 2.92 18.85
C ALA A 160 9.13 2.16 18.24
N THR A 161 9.74 1.28 19.03
CA THR A 161 10.86 0.43 18.60
C THR A 161 10.65 -0.98 19.12
N ILE A 162 10.82 -1.96 18.24
CA ILE A 162 10.73 -3.39 18.53
C ILE A 162 12.12 -3.99 18.39
N ASN A 163 12.60 -4.67 19.43
CA ASN A 163 13.85 -5.42 19.34
C ASN A 163 13.55 -6.88 18.93
N VAL A 164 13.87 -7.23 17.69
CA VAL A 164 13.61 -8.56 17.14
C VAL A 164 14.81 -9.47 17.39
N THR A 165 14.58 -10.54 18.15
CA THR A 165 15.60 -11.56 18.43
C THR A 165 15.53 -12.67 17.39
N ALA A 166 16.67 -13.33 17.13
CA ALA A 166 16.68 -14.50 16.26
C ALA A 166 15.72 -15.58 16.80
N GLY A 167 14.90 -16.16 15.92
CA GLY A 167 14.09 -17.33 16.27
C GLY A 167 15.01 -18.50 16.59
N GLU A 168 14.61 -19.36 17.52
CA GLU A 168 15.35 -20.60 17.85
C GLU A 168 15.24 -21.59 16.68
N GLY A 169 16.08 -21.39 15.67
CA GLY A 169 16.35 -22.34 14.61
C GLY A 169 17.58 -23.18 14.97
N SER A 170 17.34 -24.46 15.22
CA SER A 170 18.31 -25.51 15.54
C SER A 170 19.59 -25.39 14.69
N SER A 171 20.72 -25.09 15.36
CA SER A 171 22.06 -25.31 14.80
C SER A 171 22.56 -26.64 15.33
N GLU A 172 22.44 -27.69 14.52
CA GLU A 172 23.15 -28.95 14.75
C GLU A 172 24.08 -29.18 13.54
N PRO A 173 25.40 -29.35 13.74
CA PRO A 173 26.33 -29.59 12.65
C PRO A 173 26.27 -31.07 12.20
N PRO A 174 26.60 -31.39 10.94
CA PRO A 174 26.60 -32.77 10.48
C PRO A 174 27.86 -33.48 10.98
N SER A 175 27.70 -34.65 11.61
CA SER A 175 28.81 -35.57 11.84
C SER A 175 28.51 -36.93 11.23
N SER A 176 29.52 -37.41 10.52
CA SER A 176 29.61 -38.52 9.56
C SER A 176 29.78 -39.90 10.19
N SER A 177 28.97 -40.89 9.74
CA SER A 177 29.24 -42.35 9.50
C SER A 177 29.93 -43.22 10.59
N PRO A 178 29.95 -44.59 10.51
CA PRO A 178 29.34 -45.54 9.55
C PRO A 178 28.56 -46.74 10.19
N SER A 179 28.03 -47.60 9.30
CA SER A 179 27.40 -48.93 9.47
C SER A 179 28.26 -49.98 10.20
N PRO A 180 27.75 -51.16 10.69
CA PRO A 180 27.19 -52.24 9.85
C PRO A 180 25.95 -53.02 10.37
N SER A 181 25.33 -53.74 9.42
CA SER A 181 24.26 -54.78 9.41
C SER A 181 24.53 -56.04 10.30
N PRO A 182 23.70 -57.13 10.37
CA PRO A 182 22.42 -57.45 9.66
C PRO A 182 21.32 -58.16 10.51
N SER A 183 20.30 -58.74 9.81
CA SER A 183 19.39 -59.86 10.19
C SER A 183 18.07 -59.48 10.92
N GLN A 184 16.83 -59.94 10.58
CA GLN A 184 16.27 -60.96 9.67
C GLN A 184 14.81 -60.58 9.24
N SER A 185 14.37 -61.15 8.10
CA SER A 185 12.98 -61.28 7.59
C SER A 185 12.13 -62.24 8.49
N PRO A 186 10.77 -62.42 8.36
CA PRO A 186 9.99 -62.42 7.11
C PRO A 186 8.57 -61.76 7.11
N SER A 187 8.10 -61.50 5.88
CA SER A 187 6.72 -61.29 5.36
C SER A 187 5.75 -62.48 5.69
N PRO A 188 4.42 -62.51 5.34
CA PRO A 188 3.68 -61.81 4.26
C PRO A 188 2.26 -61.30 4.65
N SER A 189 1.53 -60.50 3.86
CA SER A 189 0.74 -60.96 2.70
C SER A 189 0.03 -59.81 1.98
N THR A 190 0.23 -59.76 0.65
CA THR A 190 -0.71 -59.50 -0.46
C THR A 190 -2.04 -58.77 -0.21
N SER A 191 -2.29 -57.70 -0.96
CA SER A 191 -3.47 -57.59 -1.86
C SER A 191 -3.31 -56.47 -2.92
N THR A 192 -3.22 -56.94 -4.17
CA THR A 192 -3.62 -56.39 -5.49
C THR A 192 -4.12 -54.93 -5.65
N SER A 193 -3.41 -54.23 -6.54
CA SER A 193 -3.77 -53.10 -7.44
C SER A 193 -4.98 -53.41 -8.37
N PRO A 194 -5.44 -52.57 -9.34
CA PRO A 194 -5.05 -51.20 -9.74
C PRO A 194 -6.24 -50.24 -10.08
N SER A 195 -5.98 -48.95 -10.31
CA SER A 195 -6.47 -48.27 -11.54
C SER A 195 -5.84 -46.88 -11.69
N ALA A 196 -5.25 -46.64 -12.85
CA ALA A 196 -4.58 -45.43 -13.28
C ALA A 196 -5.43 -44.69 -14.32
N SER A 197 -5.42 -43.35 -14.29
CA SER A 197 -5.70 -42.49 -15.45
C SER A 197 -5.41 -41.01 -15.14
N PRO A 198 -5.10 -40.18 -16.15
CA PRO A 198 -3.72 -39.75 -16.35
C PRO A 198 -3.51 -38.26 -16.09
N SER A 199 -2.38 -37.92 -15.46
CA SER A 199 -1.81 -36.58 -15.54
C SER A 199 -1.09 -36.44 -16.87
N GLN A 200 -1.61 -35.59 -17.74
CA GLN A 200 -0.87 -35.13 -18.92
C GLN A 200 0.20 -34.15 -18.46
N SER A 201 1.43 -34.63 -18.46
CA SER A 201 2.64 -33.81 -18.47
C SER A 201 3.00 -33.55 -19.93
N PRO A 202 3.05 -32.29 -20.40
CA PRO A 202 3.83 -31.96 -21.58
C PRO A 202 5.31 -31.80 -21.19
N SER A 203 6.16 -32.41 -22.02
CA SER A 203 7.62 -32.29 -21.98
C SER A 203 8.09 -30.85 -22.27
N PRO A 204 9.27 -30.44 -21.76
CA PRO A 204 9.80 -29.09 -21.93
C PRO A 204 10.51 -28.97 -23.27
N SER A 205 9.82 -28.44 -24.28
CA SER A 205 10.41 -27.89 -25.50
C SER A 205 9.35 -27.02 -26.17
N GLY A 206 9.34 -25.74 -25.84
CA GLY A 206 8.43 -24.74 -26.39
C GLY A 206 8.43 -23.50 -25.51
N ASP A 207 8.50 -22.32 -26.12
CA ASP A 207 8.38 -21.04 -25.42
C ASP A 207 7.18 -21.07 -24.45
N ALA A 208 7.38 -20.61 -23.22
CA ALA A 208 6.34 -20.60 -22.22
C ALA A 208 5.11 -19.83 -22.76
N PRO A 209 3.86 -20.33 -22.54
CA PRO A 209 2.67 -19.68 -23.05
C PRO A 209 2.61 -18.22 -22.57
N THR A 210 2.34 -17.30 -23.50
CA THR A 210 2.24 -15.87 -23.21
C THR A 210 0.81 -15.38 -23.03
N ASP A 211 -0.18 -16.13 -23.52
CA ASP A 211 -1.58 -15.74 -23.45
C ASP A 211 -2.37 -16.79 -22.65
N PHE A 212 -3.12 -16.32 -21.67
CA PHE A 212 -3.83 -17.14 -20.69
C PHE A 212 -5.30 -16.74 -20.69
N THR A 213 -6.15 -17.71 -21.01
CA THR A 213 -7.60 -17.51 -21.05
C THR A 213 -8.23 -18.09 -19.79
N GLY A 214 -8.92 -17.25 -19.01
CA GLY A 214 -9.64 -17.70 -17.82
C GLY A 214 -10.98 -18.35 -18.16
N LYS A 215 -11.55 -18.99 -17.14
CA LYS A 215 -12.91 -19.54 -17.14
C LYS A 215 -13.93 -18.43 -16.92
N VAL A 216 -15.04 -18.51 -17.65
CA VAL A 216 -16.22 -17.70 -17.33
C VAL A 216 -16.80 -18.20 -16.01
N VAL A 217 -16.96 -17.29 -15.04
CA VAL A 217 -17.56 -17.59 -13.74
C VAL A 217 -18.78 -16.70 -13.53
N ASP A 218 -19.88 -17.30 -13.05
CA ASP A 218 -21.09 -16.55 -12.70
C ASP A 218 -20.93 -15.95 -11.30
N VAL A 219 -20.96 -14.62 -11.23
CA VAL A 219 -20.74 -13.86 -10.00
C VAL A 219 -22.06 -13.20 -9.58
N PRO A 220 -22.69 -13.66 -8.48
CA PRO A 220 -23.83 -12.97 -7.91
C PRO A 220 -23.37 -11.69 -7.24
N TYR A 221 -23.82 -10.54 -7.74
CA TYR A 221 -23.52 -9.22 -7.21
C TYR A 221 -24.71 -8.64 -6.45
N THR A 222 -24.40 -8.03 -5.31
CA THR A 222 -25.27 -7.07 -4.64
C THR A 222 -24.77 -5.66 -4.95
N CYS A 223 -25.53 -4.94 -5.77
CA CYS A 223 -25.23 -3.60 -6.23
C CYS A 223 -25.98 -2.55 -5.39
N GLN A 224 -25.23 -1.75 -4.65
CA GLN A 224 -25.76 -0.65 -3.86
C GLN A 224 -25.55 0.68 -4.59
N SER A 225 -26.65 1.40 -4.80
CA SER A 225 -26.67 2.73 -5.41
C SER A 225 -27.48 3.70 -4.53
N PRO A 226 -27.38 5.03 -4.73
CA PRO A 226 -28.20 6.00 -4.00
C PRO A 226 -29.71 5.79 -4.15
N ILE A 227 -30.14 5.13 -5.23
CA ILE A 227 -31.56 4.84 -5.51
C ILE A 227 -32.02 3.49 -4.94
N GLY A 228 -31.13 2.74 -4.29
CA GLY A 228 -31.44 1.47 -3.64
C GLY A 228 -30.47 0.33 -4.00
N GLU A 229 -30.72 -0.81 -3.36
CA GLU A 229 -30.00 -2.07 -3.59
C GLU A 229 -30.69 -2.89 -4.68
N LYS A 230 -29.89 -3.53 -5.53
CA LYS A 230 -30.35 -4.49 -6.53
C LYS A 230 -29.36 -5.65 -6.62
N LYS A 231 -29.87 -6.83 -6.98
CA LYS A 231 -29.06 -8.05 -7.15
C LYS A 231 -29.08 -8.52 -8.58
N ALA A 232 -27.94 -8.96 -9.08
CA ALA A 232 -27.80 -9.50 -10.42
C ALA A 232 -26.63 -10.49 -10.49
N THR A 233 -26.76 -11.52 -11.33
CA THR A 233 -25.66 -12.45 -11.60
C THR A 233 -25.03 -12.11 -12.94
N SER A 234 -23.72 -11.91 -12.95
CA SER A 234 -22.95 -11.60 -14.16
C SER A 234 -21.91 -12.67 -14.46
N PRO A 235 -21.84 -13.20 -15.70
CA PRO A 235 -20.75 -14.04 -16.14
C PRO A 235 -19.52 -13.17 -16.42
N VAL A 236 -18.45 -13.39 -15.68
CA VAL A 236 -17.20 -12.63 -15.75
C VAL A 236 -16.05 -13.57 -16.11
N GLN A 237 -15.16 -13.12 -17.00
CA GLN A 237 -13.97 -13.86 -17.40
C GLN A 237 -12.74 -12.96 -17.27
N ILE A 238 -11.69 -13.46 -16.62
CA ILE A 238 -10.39 -12.77 -16.49
C ILE A 238 -9.39 -13.47 -17.42
N ASN A 239 -8.81 -12.72 -18.34
CA ASN A 239 -7.73 -13.16 -19.22
C ASN A 239 -6.45 -12.43 -18.84
N ALA A 240 -5.31 -13.02 -19.16
CA ALA A 240 -4.01 -12.43 -18.93
C ALA A 240 -3.10 -12.63 -20.14
N LYS A 241 -2.26 -11.66 -20.43
CA LYS A 241 -1.16 -11.77 -21.36
C LYS A 241 0.15 -11.43 -20.67
N ARG A 242 1.09 -12.37 -20.63
CA ARG A 242 2.43 -12.17 -20.09
C ARG A 242 3.16 -11.10 -20.91
N ASN A 243 3.68 -10.11 -20.20
CA ASN A 243 4.44 -8.99 -20.72
C ASN A 243 5.67 -8.80 -19.80
N GLY A 244 6.77 -9.45 -20.17
CA GLY A 244 7.96 -9.58 -19.32
C GLY A 244 7.64 -10.35 -18.03
N GLY A 245 7.93 -9.74 -16.88
CA GLY A 245 7.59 -10.28 -15.55
C GLY A 245 6.17 -9.97 -15.09
N SER A 246 5.39 -9.21 -15.85
CA SER A 246 4.01 -8.83 -15.51
C SER A 246 3.00 -9.46 -16.46
N TYR A 247 1.72 -9.27 -16.16
CA TYR A 247 0.59 -9.77 -16.92
C TYR A 247 -0.39 -8.64 -17.20
N ASP A 248 -0.64 -8.36 -18.46
CA ASP A 248 -1.71 -7.47 -18.89
C ASP A 248 -3.04 -8.22 -18.74
N LEU A 249 -3.88 -7.75 -17.84
CA LEU A 249 -5.17 -8.35 -17.54
C LEU A 249 -6.27 -7.74 -18.41
N THR A 250 -7.21 -8.57 -18.82
CA THR A 250 -8.45 -8.14 -19.47
C THR A 250 -9.62 -8.85 -18.81
N VAL A 251 -10.58 -8.08 -18.30
CA VAL A 251 -11.81 -8.61 -17.71
C VAL A 251 -12.97 -8.35 -18.64
N GLN A 252 -13.70 -9.41 -18.94
CA GLN A 252 -14.84 -9.38 -19.85
C GLN A 252 -16.12 -9.71 -19.10
N PHE A 253 -17.09 -8.82 -19.18
CA PHE A 253 -18.45 -9.05 -18.71
C PHE A 253 -19.27 -9.57 -19.89
N LYS A 254 -19.73 -10.82 -19.81
CA LYS A 254 -20.54 -11.43 -20.89
C LYS A 254 -21.99 -11.00 -20.85
N LYS A 255 -22.43 -10.43 -19.72
CA LYS A 255 -23.77 -9.90 -19.51
C LYS A 255 -23.68 -8.63 -18.69
N SER A 256 -24.58 -7.68 -18.96
CA SER A 256 -24.73 -6.50 -18.11
C SER A 256 -25.19 -6.90 -16.71
N VAL A 257 -24.67 -6.17 -15.72
CA VAL A 257 -25.10 -6.28 -14.32
C VAL A 257 -26.44 -5.58 -14.08
N MET A 258 -26.78 -4.55 -14.84
CA MET A 258 -27.85 -3.61 -14.47
C MET A 258 -28.47 -2.89 -15.68
N ASP A 259 -29.77 -2.63 -15.63
CA ASP A 259 -30.44 -1.70 -16.56
C ASP A 259 -30.43 -0.26 -16.03
N SER A 260 -30.29 0.70 -16.93
CA SER A 260 -30.24 2.12 -16.57
C SER A 260 -31.64 2.67 -16.24
N PRO A 261 -31.86 3.33 -15.09
CA PRO A 261 -33.15 3.93 -14.74
C PRO A 261 -33.44 5.22 -15.52
N VAL A 262 -32.43 5.82 -16.15
CA VAL A 262 -32.50 7.09 -16.89
C VAL A 262 -31.72 6.99 -18.20
N ALA A 263 -31.92 7.93 -19.12
CA ALA A 263 -31.05 8.04 -20.28
C ALA A 263 -29.66 8.52 -19.84
N ILE A 264 -28.61 7.83 -20.28
CA ILE A 264 -27.21 8.16 -19.99
C ILE A 264 -26.54 8.58 -21.30
N PRO A 265 -25.86 9.74 -21.36
CA PRO A 265 -25.11 10.15 -22.55
C PRO A 265 -23.94 9.21 -22.82
N ALA A 266 -23.34 9.31 -24.02
CA ALA A 266 -22.01 8.74 -24.23
C ALA A 266 -21.01 9.30 -23.19
N ASP A 267 -19.91 8.59 -22.99
CA ASP A 267 -18.78 9.03 -22.18
C ASP A 267 -19.09 9.30 -20.70
N SER A 268 -20.17 8.70 -20.18
CA SER A 268 -20.74 9.04 -18.87
C SER A 268 -20.66 7.92 -17.83
N VAL A 269 -20.46 6.67 -18.25
CA VAL A 269 -20.32 5.48 -17.39
C VAL A 269 -18.85 5.11 -17.31
N LYS A 270 -18.28 5.14 -16.11
CA LYS A 270 -16.88 4.77 -15.84
C LYS A 270 -16.84 3.51 -14.97
N PRO A 271 -16.53 2.35 -15.56
CA PRO A 271 -16.43 1.11 -14.80
C PRO A 271 -14.99 0.86 -14.31
N SER A 272 -14.87 0.36 -13.09
CA SER A 272 -13.62 -0.18 -12.54
C SER A 272 -13.91 -1.39 -11.67
N MET A 273 -12.96 -2.31 -11.56
CA MET A 273 -13.11 -3.50 -10.73
C MET A 273 -11.82 -3.80 -9.97
N ARG A 274 -11.97 -4.33 -8.75
CA ARG A 274 -10.87 -4.94 -8.01
C ARG A 274 -10.89 -6.46 -8.21
N ILE A 275 -9.91 -6.99 -8.92
CA ILE A 275 -9.65 -8.43 -9.00
C ILE A 275 -9.03 -8.87 -7.68
N VAL A 276 -9.52 -9.96 -7.10
CA VAL A 276 -8.98 -10.55 -5.87
C VAL A 276 -7.90 -11.57 -6.22
N LEU A 277 -6.74 -11.42 -5.60
CA LEU A 277 -5.63 -12.37 -5.71
C LEU A 277 -5.66 -13.38 -4.56
N GLY A 278 -5.39 -14.65 -4.88
CA GLY A 278 -5.22 -15.73 -3.90
C GLY A 278 -4.20 -16.77 -4.36
N GLY A 279 -4.08 -17.88 -3.63
CA GLY A 279 -3.06 -18.90 -3.89
C GLY A 279 -1.73 -18.49 -3.26
N SER A 280 -0.65 -18.49 -4.05
CA SER A 280 0.68 -18.00 -3.63
C SER A 280 0.71 -16.49 -3.40
N ASP A 281 -0.13 -15.73 -4.09
CA ASP A 281 -0.22 -14.26 -4.02
C ASP A 281 -1.46 -13.82 -3.22
N GLN A 282 -1.48 -12.57 -2.74
CA GLN A 282 -2.57 -11.97 -1.97
C GLN A 282 -2.71 -10.48 -2.26
N GLY A 283 -3.96 -10.02 -2.25
CA GLY A 283 -4.29 -8.60 -2.39
C GLY A 283 -5.33 -8.36 -3.48
N SER A 284 -5.24 -7.21 -4.14
CA SER A 284 -6.14 -6.88 -5.26
C SER A 284 -5.43 -6.14 -6.38
N VAL A 285 -5.88 -6.37 -7.61
CA VAL A 285 -5.45 -5.63 -8.81
C VAL A 285 -6.62 -4.80 -9.28
N THR A 286 -6.39 -3.52 -9.56
CA THR A 286 -7.41 -2.64 -10.13
C THR A 286 -7.38 -2.74 -11.64
N VAL A 287 -8.55 -2.94 -12.24
CA VAL A 287 -8.76 -2.84 -13.69
C VAL A 287 -9.80 -1.76 -13.97
N THR A 288 -9.62 -1.04 -15.08
CA THR A 288 -10.48 0.07 -15.49
C THR A 288 -10.91 -0.12 -16.93
N GLY A 289 -12.16 0.22 -17.23
CA GLY A 289 -12.69 0.21 -18.59
C GLY A 289 -12.78 1.61 -19.18
N PRO A 290 -12.84 1.73 -20.51
CA PRO A 290 -13.21 2.98 -21.15
C PRO A 290 -14.65 3.37 -20.78
N THR A 291 -15.02 4.60 -21.08
CA THR A 291 -16.40 5.04 -20.94
C THR A 291 -17.32 4.40 -21.99
N ASN A 292 -18.63 4.43 -21.76
CA ASN A 292 -19.60 3.94 -22.73
C ASN A 292 -19.51 4.74 -24.04
N ALA A 293 -19.21 4.05 -25.14
CA ALA A 293 -18.99 4.69 -26.45
C ALA A 293 -20.25 5.28 -27.08
N SER A 294 -21.44 4.82 -26.67
CA SER A 294 -22.72 5.28 -27.19
C SER A 294 -23.68 5.63 -26.05
N PRO A 295 -24.63 6.56 -26.27
CA PRO A 295 -25.67 6.85 -25.30
C PRO A 295 -26.48 5.59 -24.96
N ILE A 296 -26.83 5.43 -23.69
CA ILE A 296 -27.63 4.32 -23.18
C ILE A 296 -29.03 4.86 -22.93
N ALA A 297 -30.03 4.28 -23.59
CA ALA A 297 -31.42 4.67 -23.40
C ALA A 297 -31.91 4.31 -21.99
N GLN A 298 -32.95 5.00 -21.53
CA GLN A 298 -33.64 4.62 -20.30
C GLN A 298 -34.18 3.18 -20.42
N GLY A 299 -33.95 2.36 -19.41
CA GLY A 299 -34.31 0.95 -19.35
C GLY A 299 -33.40 0.02 -20.15
N ALA A 300 -32.39 0.54 -20.85
CA ALA A 300 -31.43 -0.28 -21.58
C ALA A 300 -30.35 -0.83 -20.64
N PRO A 301 -29.78 -2.00 -20.95
CA PRO A 301 -28.68 -2.58 -20.18
C PRO A 301 -27.44 -1.68 -20.23
N ILE A 302 -26.78 -1.53 -19.07
CA ILE A 302 -25.51 -0.84 -18.97
C ILE A 302 -24.41 -1.84 -19.31
N GLU A 303 -23.97 -1.87 -20.55
CA GLU A 303 -22.85 -2.73 -20.96
C GLU A 303 -21.55 -2.25 -20.31
N ILE A 304 -20.83 -3.20 -19.72
CA ILE A 304 -19.51 -2.96 -19.15
C ILE A 304 -18.49 -3.33 -20.21
N PRO A 305 -17.77 -2.36 -20.81
CA PRO A 305 -16.69 -2.67 -21.74
C PRO A 305 -15.57 -3.45 -21.05
N ASP A 306 -14.68 -4.03 -21.85
CA ASP A 306 -13.52 -4.76 -21.35
C ASP A 306 -12.69 -3.87 -20.39
N LEU A 307 -12.46 -4.38 -19.18
CA LEU A 307 -11.64 -3.69 -18.19
C LEU A 307 -10.21 -4.17 -18.32
N THR A 308 -9.26 -3.24 -18.29
CA THR A 308 -7.84 -3.55 -18.44
C THR A 308 -7.05 -3.09 -17.23
N GLY A 309 -5.94 -3.77 -16.94
CA GLY A 309 -5.00 -3.39 -15.90
C GLY A 309 -3.80 -4.31 -15.91
N THR A 310 -2.82 -4.06 -15.05
CA THR A 310 -1.57 -4.84 -15.04
C THR A 310 -1.42 -5.54 -13.70
N TYR A 311 -1.19 -6.84 -13.75
CA TYR A 311 -0.83 -7.67 -12.60
C TYR A 311 0.65 -7.98 -12.63
N LYS A 312 1.33 -7.59 -11.55
CA LYS A 312 2.73 -7.95 -11.32
C LYS A 312 2.75 -8.93 -10.16
N PRO A 313 3.17 -10.19 -10.33
CA PRO A 313 3.20 -11.14 -9.22
C PRO A 313 4.28 -10.77 -8.22
N GLY A 314 3.99 -10.87 -6.94
CA GLY A 314 4.97 -10.67 -5.84
C GLY A 314 5.21 -11.94 -5.03
N ALA A 315 4.65 -13.07 -5.46
CA ALA A 315 4.99 -14.38 -4.93
C ALA A 315 5.23 -15.38 -6.07
N THR A 316 6.13 -16.32 -5.81
CA THR A 316 6.39 -17.45 -6.70
C THR A 316 5.42 -18.60 -6.39
N GLY A 317 4.83 -19.21 -7.42
CA GLY A 317 3.92 -20.35 -7.33
C GLY A 317 2.57 -20.10 -8.01
N GLU A 318 1.52 -20.81 -7.58
CA GLU A 318 0.20 -20.72 -8.21
C GLU A 318 -0.61 -19.53 -7.68
N SER A 319 -0.76 -18.49 -8.50
CA SER A 319 -1.58 -17.32 -8.20
C SER A 319 -2.95 -17.42 -8.86
N THR A 320 -4.01 -17.15 -8.11
CA THR A 320 -5.40 -17.22 -8.56
C THR A 320 -6.01 -15.83 -8.64
N LEU A 321 -6.79 -15.59 -9.70
CA LEU A 321 -7.45 -14.32 -9.97
C LEU A 321 -8.96 -14.55 -10.01
N SER A 322 -9.68 -13.88 -9.11
CA SER A 322 -11.13 -13.96 -8.98
C SER A 322 -11.77 -12.59 -9.18
N PRO A 323 -12.94 -12.48 -9.83
CA PRO A 323 -13.68 -11.23 -9.88
C PRO A 323 -14.02 -10.73 -8.47
N GLY A 324 -13.83 -9.43 -8.22
CA GLY A 324 -14.15 -8.80 -6.94
C GLY A 324 -15.14 -7.66 -7.10
N VAL A 325 -14.97 -6.61 -6.29
CA VAL A 325 -15.89 -5.46 -6.25
C VAL A 325 -15.84 -4.68 -7.57
N LEU A 326 -17.00 -4.53 -8.20
CA LEU A 326 -17.21 -3.69 -9.38
C LEU A 326 -17.77 -2.34 -8.93
N ILE A 327 -17.17 -1.25 -9.40
CA ILE A 327 -17.61 0.12 -9.17
C ILE A 327 -18.01 0.72 -10.52
N VAL A 328 -19.22 1.26 -10.58
CA VAL A 328 -19.75 1.94 -11.75
C VAL A 328 -20.10 3.38 -11.36
N GLU A 329 -19.37 4.34 -11.91
CA GLU A 329 -19.69 5.76 -11.75
C GLU A 329 -20.46 6.25 -12.98
N ALA A 330 -21.62 6.85 -12.75
CA ALA A 330 -22.41 7.45 -13.82
C ALA A 330 -23.16 8.69 -13.31
N LEU A 331 -23.12 9.77 -14.10
CA LEU A 331 -23.84 11.02 -13.82
C LEU A 331 -23.58 11.59 -12.39
N GLY A 332 -22.37 11.41 -11.85
CA GLY A 332 -22.01 11.85 -10.50
C GLY A 332 -22.51 10.97 -9.36
N THR A 333 -23.08 9.80 -9.68
CA THR A 333 -23.45 8.77 -8.70
C THR A 333 -22.51 7.57 -8.79
N THR A 334 -22.27 6.92 -7.66
CA THR A 334 -21.45 5.71 -7.58
C THR A 334 -22.33 4.53 -7.22
N THR A 335 -22.25 3.46 -8.02
CA THR A 335 -22.87 2.18 -7.74
C THR A 335 -21.77 1.17 -7.41
N THR A 336 -21.87 0.55 -6.24
CA THR A 336 -20.90 -0.46 -5.77
C THR A 336 -21.54 -1.82 -5.82
N CYS A 337 -21.04 -2.69 -6.69
CA CYS A 337 -21.45 -4.08 -6.84
C CYS A 337 -20.46 -4.99 -6.11
N THR A 338 -20.86 -5.49 -4.95
CA THR A 338 -20.08 -6.42 -4.13
C THR A 338 -20.48 -7.85 -4.47
N PRO A 339 -19.53 -8.76 -4.77
CA PRO A 339 -19.87 -10.15 -5.03
C PRO A 339 -20.32 -10.83 -3.73
N ASP A 340 -21.50 -11.46 -3.74
CA ASP A 340 -22.02 -12.30 -2.64
C ASP A 340 -21.18 -13.59 -2.52
N SER A 341 -20.69 -14.08 -3.65
CA SER A 341 -19.70 -15.15 -3.76
C SER A 341 -18.90 -14.96 -5.05
N THR A 342 -17.70 -15.53 -5.12
CA THR A 342 -16.86 -15.50 -6.32
C THR A 342 -16.10 -16.81 -6.47
N SER A 343 -15.69 -17.13 -7.70
CA SER A 343 -14.90 -18.31 -8.04
C SER A 343 -13.66 -17.89 -8.81
N VAL A 344 -12.62 -18.72 -8.75
CA VAL A 344 -11.38 -18.49 -9.49
C VAL A 344 -11.68 -18.54 -10.99
N SER A 345 -11.42 -17.42 -11.67
CA SER A 345 -11.54 -17.33 -13.12
C SER A 345 -10.24 -17.76 -13.80
N LEU A 346 -9.09 -17.36 -13.25
CA LEU A 346 -7.79 -17.65 -13.86
C LEU A 346 -6.78 -18.09 -12.80
N THR A 347 -5.96 -19.08 -13.13
CA THR A 347 -4.79 -19.50 -12.35
C THR A 347 -3.55 -19.30 -13.22
N LEU A 348 -2.50 -18.74 -12.63
CA LEU A 348 -1.22 -18.48 -13.28
C LEU A 348 -0.09 -19.06 -12.43
N ASP A 349 0.85 -19.74 -13.07
CA ASP A 349 2.17 -20.01 -12.47
C ASP A 349 2.99 -18.72 -12.54
N THR A 350 3.26 -18.14 -11.38
CA THR A 350 3.93 -16.86 -11.24
C THR A 350 5.32 -16.99 -10.65
N GLU A 351 6.17 -16.05 -11.02
CA GLU A 351 7.48 -15.85 -10.42
C GLU A 351 7.45 -14.49 -9.73
N GLU A 352 7.89 -14.44 -8.48
CA GLU A 352 7.97 -13.20 -7.71
C GLU A 352 8.77 -12.15 -8.49
N GLN A 353 8.17 -10.98 -8.64
CA GLN A 353 8.82 -9.81 -9.20
C GLN A 353 9.05 -8.79 -8.10
N ALA A 354 10.15 -8.04 -8.19
CA ALA A 354 10.38 -6.89 -7.33
C ALA A 354 9.21 -5.90 -7.41
N SER A 355 8.65 -5.51 -6.27
CA SER A 355 7.44 -4.66 -6.18
C SER A 355 6.18 -5.29 -6.79
N GLY A 356 6.13 -6.62 -6.88
CA GLY A 356 4.92 -7.35 -7.23
C GLY A 356 3.87 -7.35 -6.13
N ALA A 357 2.68 -7.81 -6.47
CA ALA A 357 1.59 -8.02 -5.54
C ALA A 357 2.00 -9.13 -4.57
N SER A 358 2.13 -8.77 -3.30
CA SER A 358 2.11 -9.69 -2.16
C SER A 358 1.99 -8.79 -0.94
N GLY A 359 0.75 -8.33 -0.71
CA GLY A 359 0.33 -7.63 0.50
C GLY A 359 0.64 -6.13 0.64
N GLY A 360 1.41 -5.51 -0.26
CA GLY A 360 1.68 -4.06 -0.24
C GLY A 360 0.79 -3.29 -1.24
N SER A 361 -0.11 -2.42 -0.75
CA SER A 361 -0.92 -1.56 -1.63
C SER A 361 -0.05 -0.45 -2.25
N ALA A 362 0.39 -0.66 -3.49
CA ALA A 362 0.99 0.40 -4.30
C ALA A 362 -0.09 1.40 -4.74
N SER A 363 0.04 2.63 -4.26
CA SER A 363 -0.65 3.83 -4.73
C SER A 363 -0.38 4.02 -6.24
N GLY A 364 -1.46 4.12 -7.02
CA GLY A 364 -1.41 4.37 -8.45
C GLY A 364 -0.76 5.72 -8.74
N SER A 365 0.32 5.69 -9.50
CA SER A 365 0.83 6.85 -10.21
C SER A 365 -0.18 7.23 -11.29
N SER A 366 -0.76 8.43 -11.20
CA SER A 366 -1.44 9.05 -12.34
C SER A 366 -0.61 10.24 -12.80
N SER A 367 -0.20 10.12 -14.06
CA SER A 367 0.46 11.09 -14.90
C SER A 367 -0.34 12.39 -14.99
N GLY A 368 0.20 13.48 -14.45
CA GLY A 368 -0.32 14.83 -14.64
C GLY A 368 0.17 15.44 -15.95
N SER A 369 -0.74 15.64 -16.90
CA SER A 369 -0.54 16.49 -18.06
C SER A 369 -0.36 17.95 -17.64
N ALA A 370 0.64 18.59 -18.22
CA ALA A 370 1.01 19.99 -17.98
C ALA A 370 -0.04 20.97 -18.54
N SER A 371 -0.39 21.99 -17.74
CA SER A 371 -0.88 23.30 -18.19
C SER A 371 -0.63 24.31 -17.08
N GLY A 372 0.04 25.42 -17.42
CA GLY A 372 0.74 26.29 -16.48
C GLY A 372 -0.07 27.44 -15.85
N GLY A 373 0.64 28.24 -15.03
CA GLY A 373 0.17 29.54 -14.57
C GLY A 373 0.66 30.01 -13.19
N VAL A 374 1.91 30.50 -13.13
CA VAL A 374 2.37 31.73 -12.45
C VAL A 374 2.41 31.89 -10.90
N SER A 375 3.64 32.23 -10.46
CA SER A 375 4.09 33.16 -9.40
C SER A 375 3.91 32.88 -7.90
N GLY A 376 5.05 32.83 -7.20
CA GLY A 376 5.15 33.04 -5.75
C GLY A 376 6.53 32.71 -5.19
N SER A 377 7.43 33.69 -5.18
CA SER A 377 8.82 33.63 -4.68
C SER A 377 8.90 33.45 -3.15
N GLY A 378 9.92 32.72 -2.64
CA GLY A 378 10.29 32.85 -1.23
C GLY A 378 11.20 31.78 -0.62
N SER A 379 12.51 31.94 -0.83
CA SER A 379 13.60 31.69 0.13
C SER A 379 14.19 30.29 0.37
N THR A 380 15.52 30.34 0.38
CA THR A 380 16.60 29.35 0.46
C THR A 380 16.86 28.77 1.85
N SER A 381 17.28 27.51 1.90
CA SER A 381 18.37 27.06 2.78
C SER A 381 19.16 25.90 2.13
N THR A 382 20.45 25.88 2.44
CA THR A 382 21.55 25.23 1.73
C THR A 382 22.06 24.02 2.51
N GLY A 383 22.48 22.94 1.82
CA GLY A 383 23.71 22.23 2.21
C GLY A 383 23.70 20.70 2.29
N GLY A 384 24.45 20.06 1.36
CA GLY A 384 25.14 18.76 1.49
C GLY A 384 24.29 17.51 1.19
N GLY A 385 24.73 16.50 0.43
CA GLY A 385 26.03 16.17 -0.15
C GLY A 385 25.85 15.00 -1.14
N LEU A 386 26.86 14.85 -2.00
CA LEU A 386 26.88 14.12 -3.27
C LEU A 386 26.92 12.58 -3.14
N ALA A 387 26.23 11.89 -4.05
CA ALA A 387 26.78 10.79 -4.87
C ALA A 387 25.79 10.45 -6.01
N GLU A 388 25.91 11.14 -7.14
CA GLU A 388 25.27 10.76 -8.42
C GLU A 388 26.38 10.58 -9.45
N THR A 389 26.64 9.35 -9.86
CA THR A 389 27.64 9.00 -10.86
C THR A 389 26.97 8.68 -12.20
N GLY A 390 26.95 9.69 -13.09
CA GLY A 390 27.02 9.62 -14.58
C GLY A 390 26.00 8.76 -15.34
N ALA A 391 25.71 8.98 -16.62
CA ALA A 391 25.94 10.03 -17.61
C ALA A 391 25.02 9.67 -18.80
N GLY A 392 24.48 10.65 -19.53
CA GLY A 392 23.59 10.36 -20.67
C GLY A 392 22.93 11.58 -21.32
N ASP A 393 23.74 12.59 -21.61
CA ASP A 393 23.72 13.47 -22.79
C ASP A 393 22.42 13.96 -23.51
N HIS A 394 22.45 15.29 -23.73
CA HIS A 394 21.91 16.13 -24.82
C HIS A 394 20.50 16.75 -24.70
N GLY A 395 20.45 18.10 -24.64
CA GLY A 395 19.23 18.84 -25.02
C GLY A 395 19.11 20.32 -24.58
N THR A 396 19.86 21.22 -25.21
CA THR A 396 19.49 22.62 -25.54
C THR A 396 19.22 23.67 -24.42
N LEU A 397 20.28 24.45 -24.13
CA LEU A 397 20.37 25.93 -24.20
C LEU A 397 19.08 26.76 -24.05
N LYS A 398 18.95 27.50 -22.94
CA LYS A 398 18.63 28.94 -22.96
C LYS A 398 19.36 29.67 -21.83
N ALA A 399 20.31 30.50 -22.24
CA ALA A 399 20.98 31.52 -21.45
C ALA A 399 20.14 32.81 -21.44
N LEU A 400 20.13 33.54 -20.31
CA LEU A 400 20.30 34.99 -20.21
C LEU A 400 20.12 35.47 -18.75
N GLY A 401 21.17 36.06 -18.18
CA GLY A 401 21.05 37.20 -17.27
C GLY A 401 21.38 36.98 -15.78
N LEU A 402 22.66 37.03 -15.41
CA LEU A 402 23.09 37.73 -14.18
C LEU A 402 24.60 38.02 -14.18
N VAL A 403 24.96 39.25 -14.52
CA VAL A 403 26.29 39.86 -14.31
C VAL A 403 26.07 41.12 -13.49
N ALA A 404 26.70 41.17 -12.31
CA ALA A 404 27.26 42.33 -11.60
C ALA A 404 27.06 42.21 -10.08
N GLY A 405 28.16 42.15 -9.32
CA GLY A 405 28.06 42.29 -7.85
C GLY A 405 29.18 41.73 -6.97
N THR A 406 30.41 41.50 -7.46
CA THR A 406 31.55 41.14 -6.59
C THR A 406 32.73 42.08 -6.82
N ALA A 407 32.67 43.25 -6.19
CA ALA A 407 33.81 44.16 -6.08
C ALA A 407 33.70 45.04 -4.83
N VAL A 408 33.87 44.45 -3.65
CA VAL A 408 34.44 45.18 -2.49
C VAL A 408 35.54 44.30 -1.93
N LEU A 409 36.76 44.68 -2.30
CA LEU A 409 38.02 44.03 -2.01
C LEU A 409 38.35 44.11 -0.52
N LEU A 410 38.77 42.95 -0.02
CA LEU A 410 39.67 42.74 1.10
C LEU A 410 40.84 43.73 1.07
N GLY A 411 40.84 44.66 2.03
CA GLY A 411 41.98 45.49 2.37
C GLY A 411 43.05 44.69 3.09
N ALA A 412 44.14 44.45 2.38
CA ALA A 412 45.53 44.45 2.86
C ALA A 412 45.87 43.61 4.10
N ALA A 413 46.12 42.32 3.88
CA ALA A 413 47.09 41.55 4.66
C ALA A 413 48.42 41.49 3.89
N VAL A 414 49.25 42.53 3.99
CA VAL A 414 50.69 42.46 3.66
C VAL A 414 51.43 43.39 4.62
N PHE A 415 51.73 42.88 5.82
CA PHE A 415 52.76 43.45 6.68
C PHE A 415 53.66 42.30 7.15
N THR A 416 54.47 41.81 6.23
CA THR A 416 55.62 40.95 6.53
C THR A 416 56.87 41.54 5.89
N PHE A 417 57.80 41.90 6.76
CA PHE A 417 59.25 41.87 6.54
C PHE A 417 59.87 42.74 5.43
N LEU A 418 60.52 43.85 5.82
CA LEU A 418 61.95 44.06 5.55
C LEU A 418 62.53 45.16 6.45
N PRO A 419 63.84 45.09 6.80
CA PRO A 419 64.43 45.80 7.93
C PRO A 419 65.34 46.97 7.52
N GLY A 420 65.56 47.89 8.46
CA GLY A 420 66.89 48.49 8.65
C GLY A 420 67.09 49.97 8.28
N ARG A 421 67.57 50.68 9.30
CA ARG A 421 68.59 51.76 9.31
C ARG A 421 68.18 53.23 9.18
N ARG A 422 68.50 53.93 10.31
CA ARG A 422 69.24 55.21 10.48
C ARG A 422 68.55 56.49 10.00
N TRP A 423 68.12 57.36 10.94
CA TRP A 423 68.87 58.44 11.63
C TRP A 423 69.17 59.67 10.76
N LEU A 424 69.01 60.86 11.40
CA LEU A 424 69.29 62.25 11.01
C LEU A 424 68.06 62.97 10.41
N ARG A 425 67.67 64.16 10.86
CA ARG A 425 68.31 65.22 11.66
C ARG A 425 67.23 66.09 12.32
#